data_AF-V2WPV1-F1
#
_entry.id   AF-V2WPV1-F1
#
_cell.length_a   1.000
_cell.length_b   1.000
_cell.length_c   1.000
_cell.angle_alpha   90.00
_cell.angle_beta   90.00
_cell.angle_gamma   90.00
#
_symmetry.space_group_name_H-M   'P 1'
#
loop_
_entity.id
_entity.type
_entity.pdbx_description
1 polymer ?
#
loop_
_entity_poly.entity_id
_entity_poly.type
_entity_poly.pdbx_seq_one_letter_code
_entity_poly.pdbx_strand_id
1 'polypeptide(L)'
;MNYEFKKKVNVSEVNKNVEQLLINAARIMYSDPARRFRWSVSVENTSMRFWFMWRSICFVHKPFNFITEQKPLMHFLLATSFASKTDLGYDPTVRRKLIGQGKMKSVVYEYMVYDEEKGREVWYRTVDAVLSNYRANQVLGRAIRVWKVRELDDKGKPFGPTYVLKDYWITLNSMTEGQIQSNILEAAGRVQSNQDFRKYFMTILHDTIVQIDGKEDTTELHLGAMVDLDSPEYSLKQVELKLPTHTHIGSTHLESTGGSGMTNADALFDPLFMQTDTEEIAERRSRVYEPRKHVGRM
;
A
#
# COMPACT_ATOMS: atom_id res chain seq x y z
N MET A 1 13.74 -2.98 2.63
CA MET A 1 13.88 -4.03 1.60
C MET A 1 13.77 -5.39 2.27
N ASN A 2 13.28 -6.41 1.57
CA ASN A 2 13.33 -7.80 2.02
C ASN A 2 13.90 -8.68 0.91
N TYR A 3 14.60 -9.73 1.31
CA TYR A 3 15.23 -10.71 0.43
C TYR A 3 14.65 -12.08 0.75
N GLU A 4 14.33 -12.85 -0.28
CA GLU A 4 13.76 -14.19 -0.14
C GLU A 4 14.55 -15.16 -1.05
N PHE A 5 14.95 -16.31 -0.50
CA PHE A 5 15.95 -17.17 -1.12
C PHE A 5 15.47 -18.61 -1.29
N LYS A 6 15.83 -19.24 -2.41
CA LYS A 6 15.72 -20.69 -2.65
C LYS A 6 16.99 -21.23 -3.28
N LYS A 7 17.30 -22.49 -2.99
CA LYS A 7 18.52 -23.15 -3.50
C LYS A 7 18.40 -23.66 -4.93
N LYS A 8 17.18 -23.83 -5.45
CA LYS A 8 16.92 -24.46 -6.76
C LYS A 8 16.10 -23.53 -7.65
N VAL A 9 16.35 -23.62 -8.95
CA VAL A 9 15.56 -22.94 -10.00
C VAL A 9 14.62 -23.95 -10.63
N ASN A 10 13.53 -24.26 -9.94
CA ASN A 10 12.41 -25.02 -10.52
C ASN A 10 11.11 -24.29 -10.21
N VAL A 11 10.06 -24.59 -10.96
CA VAL A 11 8.78 -23.87 -10.89
C VAL A 11 8.21 -23.84 -9.46
N SER A 12 8.26 -24.97 -8.74
CA SER A 12 7.74 -25.06 -7.37
C SER A 12 8.50 -24.16 -6.40
N GLU A 13 9.83 -24.18 -6.46
CA GLU A 13 10.67 -23.37 -5.58
C GLU A 13 10.56 -21.88 -5.91
N VAL A 14 10.54 -21.52 -7.20
CA VAL A 14 10.32 -20.14 -7.65
C VAL A 14 8.97 -19.63 -7.15
N ASN A 15 7.89 -20.37 -7.34
CA ASN A 15 6.56 -19.97 -6.89
C ASN A 15 6.50 -19.78 -5.37
N LYS A 16 7.09 -20.72 -4.61
CA LYS A 16 7.20 -20.61 -3.15
C LYS A 16 8.01 -19.38 -2.73
N ASN A 17 9.08 -19.04 -3.46
CA ASN A 17 9.89 -17.85 -3.17
C ASN A 17 9.07 -16.57 -3.38
N VAL A 18 8.34 -16.49 -4.50
CA VAL A 18 7.48 -15.35 -4.83
C VAL A 18 6.38 -15.19 -3.79
N GLU A 19 5.70 -16.26 -3.42
CA GLU A 19 4.65 -16.24 -2.41
C GLU A 19 5.16 -15.69 -1.07
N GLN A 20 6.26 -16.25 -0.55
CA GLN A 20 6.86 -15.80 0.70
C GLN A 20 7.32 -14.33 0.64
N LEU A 21 7.90 -13.93 -0.49
CA LEU A 21 8.34 -12.55 -0.72
C LEU A 21 7.16 -11.58 -0.68
N LEU A 22 6.08 -11.90 -1.39
CA LEU A 22 4.88 -11.06 -1.47
C LEU A 22 4.17 -10.99 -0.12
N ILE A 23 4.03 -12.10 0.61
CA ILE A 23 3.45 -12.12 1.97
C ILE A 23 4.29 -11.26 2.93
N ASN A 24 5.61 -11.40 2.88
CA ASN A 24 6.51 -10.60 3.72
C ASN A 24 6.43 -9.11 3.36
N ALA A 25 6.39 -8.78 2.08
CA ALA A 25 6.21 -7.40 1.63
C ALA A 25 4.86 -6.82 2.09
N ALA A 26 3.77 -7.59 1.97
CA ALA A 26 2.44 -7.22 2.46
C ALA A 26 2.45 -6.89 3.95
N ARG A 27 3.01 -7.79 4.77
CA ARG A 27 3.12 -7.61 6.23
C ARG A 27 3.92 -6.36 6.59
N ILE A 28 5.01 -6.08 5.89
CA ILE A 28 5.83 -4.90 6.18
C ILE A 28 5.09 -3.62 5.78
N MET A 29 4.49 -3.58 4.60
CA MET A 29 3.70 -2.42 4.15
C MET A 29 2.48 -2.20 5.05
N TYR A 30 1.85 -3.27 5.55
CA TYR A 30 0.79 -3.21 6.55
C TYR A 30 1.29 -2.65 7.89
N SER A 31 2.42 -3.16 8.39
CA SER A 31 2.92 -2.80 9.72
C SER A 31 3.43 -1.36 9.81
N ASP A 32 3.83 -0.76 8.70
CA ASP A 32 4.37 0.60 8.67
C ASP A 32 3.53 1.52 7.76
N PRO A 33 2.71 2.43 8.32
CA PRO A 33 1.89 3.37 7.54
C PRO A 33 2.71 4.35 6.72
N ALA A 34 3.96 4.63 7.13
CA ALA A 34 4.83 5.54 6.37
C ALA A 34 5.34 4.94 5.06
N ARG A 35 4.89 3.75 4.64
CA ARG A 35 5.37 3.08 3.42
C ARG A 35 4.46 3.34 2.21
N ARG A 36 4.97 4.19 1.31
CA ARG A 36 4.38 4.52 0.00
C ARG A 36 4.63 3.39 -1.02
N PHE A 37 5.89 2.96 -1.09
CA PHE A 37 6.33 1.83 -1.93
C PHE A 37 7.49 1.07 -1.28
N ARG A 38 7.87 -0.05 -1.90
CA ARG A 38 8.93 -0.93 -1.43
C ARG A 38 9.59 -1.73 -2.54
N TRP A 39 10.90 -1.90 -2.39
CA TRP A 39 11.70 -2.88 -3.12
C TRP A 39 11.84 -4.20 -2.34
N SER A 40 11.82 -5.31 -3.08
CA SER A 40 12.17 -6.65 -2.60
C SER A 40 13.00 -7.39 -3.64
N VAL A 41 13.73 -8.42 -3.21
CA VAL A 41 14.60 -9.21 -4.07
C VAL A 41 14.30 -10.68 -3.88
N SER A 42 14.08 -11.41 -4.97
CA SER A 42 14.03 -12.88 -4.95
C SER A 42 15.30 -13.44 -5.56
N VAL A 43 15.84 -14.48 -4.93
CA VAL A 43 17.01 -15.20 -5.42
C VAL A 43 16.72 -16.70 -5.42
N GLU A 44 16.76 -17.30 -6.60
CA GLU A 44 16.67 -18.74 -6.79
C GLU A 44 17.98 -19.24 -7.39
N ASN A 45 18.79 -19.95 -6.60
CA ASN A 45 20.18 -20.29 -6.92
C ASN A 45 20.98 -19.03 -7.31
N THR A 46 21.35 -18.88 -8.60
CA THR A 46 22.05 -17.71 -9.14
C THR A 46 21.12 -16.73 -9.86
N SER A 47 19.84 -17.06 -10.01
CA SER A 47 18.85 -16.23 -10.68
C SER A 47 18.27 -15.23 -9.69
N MET A 48 18.34 -13.94 -10.02
CA MET A 48 17.84 -12.84 -9.20
C MET A 48 16.75 -12.06 -9.93
N ARG A 49 15.74 -11.60 -9.17
CA ARG A 49 14.74 -10.63 -9.63
C ARG A 49 14.58 -9.51 -8.63
N PHE A 50 14.42 -8.29 -9.14
CA PHE A 50 13.97 -7.14 -8.37
C PHE A 50 12.46 -6.98 -8.47
N TRP A 51 11.84 -6.67 -7.35
CA TRP A 51 10.41 -6.47 -7.21
C TRP A 51 10.17 -5.08 -6.67
N PHE A 52 9.40 -4.28 -7.41
CA PHE A 52 8.90 -2.99 -6.94
C PHE A 52 7.42 -3.11 -6.68
N MET A 53 6.99 -2.75 -5.47
CA MET A 53 5.59 -2.80 -5.06
C MET A 53 5.18 -1.46 -4.49
N TRP A 54 4.05 -0.97 -4.97
CA TRP A 54 3.31 0.10 -4.31
C TRP A 54 1.85 -0.33 -4.17
N ARG A 55 0.97 0.51 -3.62
CA ARG A 55 -0.42 0.12 -3.33
C ARG A 55 -1.32 -0.11 -4.56
N SER A 56 -0.89 0.19 -5.79
CA SER A 56 -1.70 -0.03 -7.01
C SER A 56 -1.09 -0.98 -8.06
N ILE A 57 0.18 -1.39 -7.91
CA ILE A 57 0.99 -2.05 -8.94
C ILE A 57 2.13 -2.85 -8.32
N CYS A 58 2.54 -3.90 -9.01
CA CYS A 58 3.76 -4.64 -8.74
C CYS A 58 4.53 -4.78 -10.06
N PHE A 59 5.78 -4.32 -10.07
CA PHE A 59 6.72 -4.56 -11.17
C PHE A 59 7.72 -5.62 -10.76
N VAL A 60 8.07 -6.47 -11.73
CA VAL A 60 9.13 -7.46 -11.56
C VAL A 60 10.10 -7.34 -12.73
N HIS A 61 11.38 -7.27 -12.40
CA HIS A 61 12.47 -7.33 -13.37
C HIS A 61 12.64 -8.76 -13.89
N LYS A 62 13.06 -8.90 -15.14
CA LYS A 62 13.43 -10.20 -15.73
C LYS A 62 14.50 -10.90 -14.85
N PRO A 63 14.47 -12.23 -14.76
CA PRO A 63 15.52 -12.94 -14.06
C PRO A 63 16.87 -12.69 -14.75
N PHE A 64 17.90 -12.39 -13.97
CA PHE A 64 19.29 -12.30 -14.45
C PHE A 64 20.20 -13.13 -13.54
N ASN A 65 21.35 -13.55 -14.03
CA ASN A 65 22.30 -14.30 -13.21
C ASN A 65 23.26 -13.31 -12.52
N PHE A 66 23.11 -13.11 -11.22
CA PHE A 66 23.87 -12.08 -10.50
C PHE A 66 25.38 -12.36 -10.39
N ILE A 67 25.83 -13.58 -10.70
CA ILE A 67 27.25 -13.93 -10.73
C ILE A 67 27.88 -13.50 -12.05
N THR A 68 27.21 -13.77 -13.18
CA THR A 68 27.72 -13.45 -14.52
C THR A 68 27.35 -12.03 -14.96
N GLU A 69 26.24 -11.51 -14.46
CA GLU A 69 25.66 -10.20 -14.78
C GLU A 69 25.58 -9.36 -13.51
N GLN A 70 26.73 -8.85 -13.06
CA GLN A 70 26.85 -8.19 -11.74
C GLN A 70 26.34 -6.74 -11.76
N LYS A 71 26.34 -6.08 -12.93
CA LYS A 71 26.03 -4.65 -13.05
C LYS A 71 24.65 -4.27 -12.47
N PRO A 72 23.54 -4.98 -12.77
CA PRO A 72 22.24 -4.64 -12.20
C PRO A 72 22.23 -4.71 -10.67
N LEU A 73 22.87 -5.73 -10.09
CA LEU A 73 23.00 -5.86 -8.63
C LEU A 73 23.82 -4.72 -8.03
N MET A 74 24.98 -4.39 -8.62
CA MET A 74 25.82 -3.30 -8.12
C MET A 74 25.09 -1.95 -8.19
N HIS A 75 24.41 -1.64 -9.30
CA HIS A 75 23.60 -0.43 -9.42
C HIS A 75 22.47 -0.40 -8.38
N PHE A 76 21.75 -1.50 -8.20
CA PHE A 76 20.69 -1.58 -7.21
C PHE A 76 21.20 -1.38 -5.78
N LEU A 77 22.33 -2.00 -5.41
CA LEU A 77 22.95 -1.83 -4.09
C LEU A 77 23.40 -0.39 -3.87
N LEU A 78 24.05 0.25 -4.85
CA LEU A 78 24.45 1.65 -4.76
C LEU A 78 23.23 2.57 -4.64
N ALA A 79 22.25 2.43 -5.54
CA ALA A 79 21.04 3.24 -5.53
C ALA A 79 20.31 3.16 -4.19
N THR A 80 20.15 1.95 -3.64
CA THR A 80 19.39 1.76 -2.39
C THR A 80 20.18 2.07 -1.12
N SER A 81 21.52 2.04 -1.17
CA SER A 81 22.37 2.40 -0.02
C SER A 81 22.50 3.91 0.15
N PHE A 82 22.51 4.66 -0.95
CA PHE A 82 22.65 6.12 -0.94
C PHE A 82 21.34 6.88 -1.07
N ALA A 83 20.23 6.19 -1.35
CA ALA A 83 18.89 6.79 -1.44
C ALA A 83 18.44 7.42 -0.11
N SER A 84 17.73 8.55 -0.21
CA SER A 84 17.06 9.14 0.95
C SER A 84 15.93 8.23 1.46
N LYS A 85 15.41 8.48 2.66
CA LYS A 85 14.22 7.75 3.14
C LYS A 85 13.04 7.92 2.18
N THR A 86 12.85 9.12 1.65
CA THR A 86 11.79 9.42 0.69
C THR A 86 11.96 8.58 -0.58
N ASP A 87 13.17 8.53 -1.14
CA ASP A 87 13.50 7.72 -2.33
C ASP A 87 13.41 6.21 -2.08
N LEU A 88 13.58 5.78 -0.83
CA LEU A 88 13.35 4.41 -0.41
C LEU A 88 11.87 4.08 -0.21
N GLY A 89 10.96 5.04 -0.41
CA GLY A 89 9.51 4.88 -0.32
C GLY A 89 8.93 5.12 1.06
N TYR A 90 9.61 5.90 1.91
CA TYR A 90 9.00 6.45 3.11
C TYR A 90 8.26 7.75 2.81
N ASP A 91 7.15 7.97 3.51
CA ASP A 91 6.40 9.21 3.50
C ASP A 91 7.08 10.25 4.40
N PRO A 92 7.49 11.41 3.88
CA PRO A 92 8.12 12.46 4.69
C PRO A 92 7.16 13.11 5.69
N THR A 93 5.85 13.01 5.46
CA THR A 93 4.79 13.57 6.30
C THR A 93 4.41 12.64 7.45
N VAL A 94 4.89 11.39 7.47
CA VAL A 94 4.58 10.41 8.52
C VAL A 94 5.83 10.01 9.30
N ARG A 95 5.81 10.20 10.62
CA ARG A 95 6.91 9.84 11.52
C ARG A 95 6.50 8.71 12.44
N ARG A 96 7.32 7.67 12.49
CA ARG A 96 7.23 6.61 13.52
C ARG A 96 8.03 7.02 14.75
N LYS A 97 7.40 7.11 15.92
CA LYS A 97 8.05 7.36 17.20
C LYS A 97 7.83 6.23 18.19
N LEU A 98 8.82 6.05 19.05
CA LEU A 98 8.72 5.17 20.22
C LEU A 98 8.56 6.06 21.45
N ILE A 99 7.42 5.94 22.12
CA ILE A 99 7.11 6.72 23.33
C ILE A 99 7.01 5.78 24.54
N GLY A 100 7.09 6.34 25.75
CA GLY A 100 7.08 5.57 26.99
C GLY A 100 8.47 5.16 27.47
N GLN A 101 8.53 4.52 28.63
CA GLN A 101 9.77 4.12 29.29
C GLN A 101 9.76 2.62 29.64
N GLY A 102 10.96 2.01 29.64
CA GLY A 102 11.13 0.60 29.99
C GLY A 102 10.27 -0.34 29.14
N LYS A 103 9.49 -1.20 29.80
CA LYS A 103 8.59 -2.18 29.15
C LYS A 103 7.30 -1.56 28.59
N MET A 104 6.99 -0.30 28.90
CA MET A 104 5.79 0.40 28.42
C MET A 104 6.06 1.20 27.12
N LYS A 105 7.10 0.83 26.37
CA LYS A 105 7.38 1.48 25.09
C LYS A 105 6.31 1.11 24.07
N SER A 106 5.64 2.10 23.51
CA SER A 106 4.66 1.93 22.43
C SER A 106 5.07 2.69 21.19
N VAL A 107 4.74 2.13 20.04
CA VAL A 107 4.93 2.78 18.75
C VAL A 107 3.73 3.67 18.49
N VAL A 108 3.99 4.92 18.16
CA VAL A 108 2.98 5.88 17.71
C VAL A 108 3.42 6.49 16.39
N TYR A 109 2.44 6.97 15.64
CA TYR A 109 2.66 7.66 14.38
C TYR A 109 2.26 9.12 14.51
N GLU A 110 3.06 9.99 13.92
CA GLU A 110 2.75 11.41 13.78
C GLU A 110 2.56 11.72 12.30
N TYR A 111 1.46 12.36 11.97
CA TYR A 111 1.10 12.77 10.63
C TYR A 111 1.15 14.28 10.54
N MET A 112 1.85 14.80 9.54
CA MET A 112 1.84 16.22 9.20
C MET A 112 0.76 16.49 8.18
N VAL A 113 0.01 17.56 8.41
CA VAL A 113 -0.91 18.14 7.42
C VAL A 113 -0.70 19.64 7.39
N TYR A 114 -0.96 20.25 6.24
CA TYR A 114 -0.96 21.71 6.11
C TYR A 114 -2.34 22.23 6.52
N ASP A 115 -2.38 23.05 7.57
CA ASP A 115 -3.59 23.70 8.05
C ASP A 115 -3.73 25.05 7.35
N GLU A 116 -4.64 25.13 6.37
CA GLU A 116 -4.85 26.33 5.56
C GLU A 116 -5.35 27.52 6.40
N GLU A 117 -6.20 27.27 7.40
CA GLU A 117 -6.73 28.32 8.27
C GLU A 117 -5.63 28.93 9.14
N LYS A 118 -4.70 28.11 9.65
CA LYS A 118 -3.54 28.57 10.42
C LYS A 118 -2.36 29.00 9.54
N GLY A 119 -2.40 28.73 8.24
CA GLY A 119 -1.32 28.98 7.29
C GLY A 119 0.00 28.26 7.62
N ARG A 120 -0.06 27.08 8.27
CA ARG A 120 1.14 26.37 8.74
C ARG A 120 0.96 24.85 8.78
N GLU A 121 2.08 24.14 8.82
CA GLU A 121 2.07 22.71 9.14
C GLU A 121 1.64 22.47 10.60
N VAL A 122 0.80 21.45 10.78
CA VAL A 122 0.39 20.92 12.08
C VAL A 122 0.65 19.42 12.11
N TRP A 123 0.99 18.91 13.30
CA TRP A 123 1.28 17.50 13.49
C TRP A 123 0.21 16.85 14.38
N TYR A 124 -0.30 15.71 13.95
CA TYR A 124 -1.25 14.90 14.70
C TYR A 124 -0.61 13.58 15.10
N ARG A 125 -0.68 13.20 16.38
CA ARG A 125 -0.16 11.93 16.89
C ARG A 125 -1.28 10.95 17.20
N THR A 126 -1.10 9.68 16.84
CA THR A 126 -1.97 8.58 17.26
C THR A 126 -1.93 8.40 18.77
N VAL A 127 -3.09 8.36 19.43
CA VAL A 127 -3.17 8.30 20.90
C VAL A 127 -3.74 6.99 21.46
N ASP A 128 -4.46 6.21 20.65
CA ASP A 128 -5.14 4.98 21.04
C ASP A 128 -4.90 3.87 20.02
N ALA A 129 -5.52 2.70 20.27
CA ALA A 129 -5.66 1.65 19.28
C ALA A 129 -6.27 2.18 17.97
N VAL A 130 -5.85 1.58 16.86
CA VAL A 130 -6.39 1.84 15.53
C VAL A 130 -7.91 1.60 15.53
N LEU A 131 -8.66 2.51 14.92
CA LEU A 131 -10.12 2.36 14.79
C LEU A 131 -10.47 1.35 13.71
N SER A 132 -9.71 1.35 12.60
CA SER A 132 -9.91 0.42 11.49
C SER A 132 -8.66 0.31 10.62
N ASN A 133 -8.23 -0.91 10.28
CA ASN A 133 -7.09 -1.14 9.37
C ASN A 133 -7.22 -2.41 8.52
N TYR A 134 -8.40 -3.02 8.45
CA TYR A 134 -8.58 -4.31 7.77
C TYR A 134 -8.20 -4.25 6.27
N ARG A 135 -8.35 -3.08 5.63
CA ARG A 135 -7.96 -2.87 4.22
C ARG A 135 -6.47 -2.64 4.03
N ALA A 136 -5.70 -2.44 5.09
CA ALA A 136 -4.27 -2.17 4.99
C ALA A 136 -3.42 -3.44 4.78
N ASN A 137 -3.99 -4.63 5.02
CA ASN A 137 -3.27 -5.91 4.99
C ASN A 137 -2.97 -6.43 3.57
N GLN A 138 -3.59 -5.84 2.54
CA GLN A 138 -3.34 -6.20 1.14
C GLN A 138 -2.14 -5.42 0.58
N VAL A 139 -1.32 -6.07 -0.24
CA VAL A 139 -0.23 -5.39 -0.98
C VAL A 139 -0.82 -4.31 -1.88
N LEU A 140 -1.92 -4.64 -2.56
CA LEU A 140 -2.64 -3.78 -3.48
C LEU A 140 -3.96 -3.31 -2.87
N GLY A 141 -4.43 -2.12 -3.26
CA GLY A 141 -5.69 -1.53 -2.83
C GLY A 141 -5.49 -0.24 -2.03
N ARG A 142 -6.60 0.29 -1.51
CA ARG A 142 -6.62 1.63 -0.86
C ARG A 142 -5.88 1.70 0.47
N ALA A 143 -5.45 0.56 1.02
CA ALA A 143 -4.64 0.49 2.24
C ALA A 143 -5.17 1.26 3.47
N ILE A 144 -6.51 1.41 3.58
CA ILE A 144 -7.13 2.37 4.51
C ILE A 144 -6.78 2.06 5.97
N ARG A 145 -6.40 3.11 6.69
CA ARG A 145 -6.22 3.13 8.15
C ARG A 145 -6.98 4.31 8.75
N VAL A 146 -7.66 4.05 9.85
CA VAL A 146 -8.41 5.06 10.59
C VAL A 146 -7.88 5.08 12.01
N TRP A 147 -7.44 6.24 12.47
CA TRP A 147 -6.80 6.44 13.76
C TRP A 147 -7.57 7.46 14.60
N LYS A 148 -7.51 7.30 15.93
CA LYS A 148 -7.72 8.44 16.82
C LYS A 148 -6.41 9.22 16.95
N VAL A 149 -6.48 10.53 16.76
CA VAL A 149 -5.31 11.41 16.83
C VAL A 149 -5.58 12.65 17.67
N ARG A 150 -4.51 13.28 18.13
CA ARG A 150 -4.52 14.60 18.79
C ARG A 150 -3.42 15.47 18.20
N GLU A 151 -3.70 16.76 18.05
CA GLU A 151 -2.70 17.74 17.57
C GLU A 151 -1.53 17.82 18.57
N LEU A 152 -0.33 18.10 18.09
CA LEU A 152 0.88 18.28 18.89
C LEU A 152 1.16 19.76 19.13
N ASP A 153 1.44 20.10 20.38
CA ASP A 153 1.88 21.45 20.76
C ASP A 153 3.32 21.70 20.31
N ASP A 154 3.82 22.92 20.53
CA ASP A 154 5.19 23.32 20.18
C ASP A 154 6.27 22.48 20.91
N LYS A 155 5.91 21.79 21.99
CA LYS A 155 6.78 20.88 22.75
C LYS A 155 6.65 19.42 22.29
N GLY A 156 5.85 19.16 21.25
CA GLY A 156 5.60 17.83 20.71
C GLY A 156 4.73 16.96 21.63
N LYS A 157 3.87 17.54 22.46
CA LYS A 157 2.93 16.81 23.32
C LYS A 157 1.50 16.89 22.75
N PRO A 158 0.73 15.78 22.78
CA PRO A 158 -0.66 15.79 22.38
C PRO A 158 -1.49 16.75 23.23
N PHE A 159 -2.23 17.65 22.59
CA PHE A 159 -3.11 18.63 23.24
C PHE A 159 -4.49 18.67 22.56
N GLY A 160 -5.39 19.51 23.08
CA GLY A 160 -6.70 19.75 22.46
C GLY A 160 -7.64 18.53 22.47
N PRO A 161 -8.73 18.57 21.69
CA PRO A 161 -9.67 17.46 21.57
C PRO A 161 -9.08 16.30 20.76
N THR A 162 -9.83 15.20 20.69
CA THR A 162 -9.47 14.03 19.87
C THR A 162 -10.16 14.11 18.52
N TYR A 163 -9.43 13.79 17.46
CA TYR A 163 -9.89 13.77 16.08
C TYR A 163 -9.75 12.37 15.48
N VAL A 164 -10.33 12.18 14.30
CA VAL A 164 -10.19 10.98 13.49
C VAL A 164 -9.33 11.30 12.27
N LEU A 165 -8.26 10.54 12.07
CA LEU A 165 -7.42 10.62 10.88
C LEU A 165 -7.67 9.39 10.01
N LYS A 166 -7.93 9.60 8.72
CA LYS A 166 -8.09 8.55 7.73
C LYS A 166 -6.97 8.65 6.70
N ASP A 167 -6.06 7.69 6.75
CA ASP A 167 -4.92 7.53 5.86
C ASP A 167 -5.27 6.46 4.81
N TYR A 168 -5.13 6.78 3.53
CA TYR A 168 -5.49 5.88 2.45
C TYR A 168 -4.82 6.24 1.13
N TRP A 169 -4.65 5.21 0.30
CA TRP A 169 -4.22 5.35 -1.08
C TRP A 169 -5.41 5.69 -1.98
N ILE A 170 -5.28 6.77 -2.73
CA ILE A 170 -6.24 7.21 -3.74
C ILE A 170 -5.70 6.85 -5.14
N THR A 171 -6.59 6.49 -6.06
CA THR A 171 -6.19 6.32 -7.46
C THR A 171 -6.09 7.68 -8.12
N LEU A 172 -5.21 7.87 -9.11
CA LEU A 172 -4.92 9.17 -9.75
C LEU A 172 -6.16 9.95 -10.21
N ASN A 173 -7.20 9.26 -10.68
CA ASN A 173 -8.43 9.88 -11.18
C ASN A 173 -9.59 9.88 -10.16
N SER A 174 -9.34 9.49 -8.90
CA SER A 174 -10.38 9.52 -7.86
C SER A 174 -10.41 10.89 -7.19
N MET A 175 -11.62 11.33 -6.86
CA MET A 175 -11.83 12.50 -6.01
C MET A 175 -11.50 12.19 -4.55
N THR A 176 -10.97 13.18 -3.83
CA THR A 176 -10.75 13.10 -2.39
C THR A 176 -12.09 13.09 -1.63
N GLU A 177 -12.05 12.73 -0.34
CA GLU A 177 -13.27 12.69 0.48
C GLU A 177 -13.89 14.09 0.67
N GLY A 178 -13.07 15.13 0.79
CA GLY A 178 -13.52 16.52 0.86
C GLY A 178 -14.12 17.01 -0.45
N GLN A 179 -13.54 16.64 -1.60
CA GLN A 179 -14.11 16.93 -2.91
C GLN A 179 -15.46 16.22 -3.12
N ILE A 180 -15.56 14.94 -2.76
CA ILE A 180 -16.82 14.17 -2.83
C ILE A 180 -17.89 14.80 -1.93
N GLN A 181 -17.54 15.11 -0.68
CA GLN A 181 -18.47 15.74 0.26
C GLN A 181 -18.96 17.10 -0.24
N SER A 182 -18.04 17.93 -0.77
CA SER A 182 -18.38 19.24 -1.34
C SER A 182 -19.37 19.12 -2.50
N ASN A 183 -19.13 18.19 -3.44
CA ASN A 183 -20.02 17.96 -4.57
C ASN A 183 -21.41 17.49 -4.12
N ILE A 184 -21.49 16.62 -3.12
CA ILE A 184 -22.77 16.15 -2.56
C ILE A 184 -23.54 17.31 -1.92
N LEU A 185 -22.87 18.13 -1.11
CA LEU A 185 -23.50 19.27 -0.44
C LEU A 185 -23.98 20.33 -1.44
N GLU A 186 -23.19 20.60 -2.49
CA GLU A 186 -23.58 21.52 -3.56
C GLU A 186 -24.81 21.00 -4.32
N ALA A 187 -24.81 19.74 -4.72
CA ALA A 187 -25.94 19.12 -5.42
C ALA A 187 -27.20 19.11 -4.54
N ALA A 188 -27.09 18.79 -3.26
CA ALA A 188 -28.21 18.80 -2.32
C ALA A 188 -28.78 20.22 -2.12
N GLY A 189 -27.92 21.24 -2.03
CA GLY A 189 -28.32 22.64 -1.91
C GLY A 189 -29.10 23.17 -3.12
N ARG A 190 -28.81 22.66 -4.32
CA ARG A 190 -29.58 22.99 -5.55
C ARG A 190 -31.00 22.42 -5.53
N VAL A 191 -31.23 21.31 -4.82
CA VAL A 191 -32.55 20.66 -4.74
C VAL A 191 -33.35 21.19 -3.56
N GLN A 192 -32.71 21.44 -2.42
CA GLN A 192 -33.35 21.93 -1.19
C GLN A 192 -32.48 22.98 -0.48
N SER A 193 -32.64 24.25 -0.88
CA SER A 193 -31.80 25.36 -0.37
C SER A 193 -31.98 25.68 1.12
N ASN A 194 -33.11 25.31 1.72
CA ASN A 194 -33.47 25.69 3.09
C ASN A 194 -33.07 24.64 4.14
N GLN A 195 -32.43 23.55 3.73
CA GLN A 195 -32.01 22.47 4.63
C GLN A 195 -30.49 22.49 4.82
N ASP A 196 -30.05 22.50 6.08
CA ASP A 196 -28.63 22.29 6.37
C ASP A 196 -28.30 20.79 6.31
N PHE A 197 -27.71 20.38 5.20
CA PHE A 197 -27.26 19.00 4.98
C PHE A 197 -25.95 18.68 5.73
N ARG A 198 -25.19 19.67 6.19
CA ARG A 198 -23.88 19.45 6.83
C ARG A 198 -23.99 18.63 8.11
N LYS A 199 -25.11 18.73 8.83
CA LYS A 199 -25.38 17.97 10.05
C LYS A 199 -25.37 16.44 9.86
N TYR A 200 -25.48 15.94 8.63
CA TYR A 200 -25.45 14.51 8.31
C TYR A 200 -24.04 14.00 7.95
N PHE A 201 -23.05 14.88 7.91
CA PHE A 201 -21.68 14.55 7.56
C PHE A 201 -20.71 14.84 8.69
N MET A 202 -19.57 14.16 8.69
CA MET A 202 -18.44 14.57 9.51
C MET A 202 -17.82 15.84 8.95
N THR A 203 -17.47 16.77 9.84
CA THR A 203 -16.65 17.93 9.49
C THR A 203 -15.24 17.47 9.14
N ILE A 204 -14.83 17.70 7.89
CA ILE A 204 -13.47 17.45 7.43
C ILE A 204 -12.65 18.68 7.78
N LEU A 205 -11.64 18.51 8.64
CA LEU A 205 -10.75 19.60 9.03
C LEU A 205 -9.64 19.81 8.01
N HIS A 206 -9.09 18.71 7.48
CA HIS A 206 -7.99 18.70 6.51
C HIS A 206 -8.25 17.60 5.49
N ASP A 207 -8.02 17.89 4.20
CA ASP A 207 -8.10 16.92 3.11
C ASP A 207 -6.88 17.10 2.18
N THR A 208 -5.79 16.43 2.52
CA THR A 208 -4.48 16.68 1.92
C THR A 208 -3.98 15.50 1.11
N ILE A 209 -3.39 15.79 -0.05
CA ILE A 209 -2.59 14.84 -0.82
C ILE A 209 -1.12 15.03 -0.45
N VAL A 210 -0.43 13.93 -0.17
CA VAL A 210 1.01 13.92 0.16
C VAL A 210 1.79 14.60 -0.96
N GLN A 211 2.71 15.49 -0.61
CA GLN A 211 3.58 16.20 -1.54
C GLN A 211 5.02 15.71 -1.40
N ILE A 212 5.67 15.39 -2.52
CA ILE A 212 7.10 15.09 -2.61
C ILE A 212 7.75 16.18 -3.45
N ASP A 213 8.71 16.91 -2.88
CA ASP A 213 9.43 18.02 -3.54
C ASP A 213 8.48 19.06 -4.18
N GLY A 214 7.37 19.36 -3.48
CA GLY A 214 6.36 20.33 -3.92
C GLY A 214 5.41 19.85 -5.01
N LYS A 215 5.39 18.54 -5.30
CA LYS A 215 4.46 17.93 -6.26
C LYS A 215 3.64 16.85 -5.58
N GLU A 216 2.38 16.70 -6.01
CA GLU A 216 1.52 15.62 -5.54
C GLU A 216 2.19 14.27 -5.76
N ASP A 217 2.15 13.43 -4.74
CA ASP A 217 2.70 12.08 -4.81
C ASP A 217 1.81 11.20 -5.67
N THR A 218 2.12 11.13 -6.97
CA THR A 218 1.57 10.10 -7.85
C THR A 218 2.27 8.76 -7.65
N THR A 219 3.39 8.76 -6.93
CA THR A 219 4.41 7.71 -6.84
C THR A 219 5.01 7.29 -8.18
N GLU A 220 4.35 7.55 -9.32
CA GLU A 220 4.80 7.32 -10.71
C GLU A 220 6.14 7.97 -11.01
N LEU A 221 6.43 9.12 -10.38
CA LEU A 221 7.71 9.81 -10.50
C LEU A 221 8.92 8.93 -10.16
N HIS A 222 8.75 7.91 -9.30
CA HIS A 222 9.82 6.99 -8.94
C HIS A 222 10.01 5.86 -9.97
N LEU A 223 9.04 5.63 -10.86
CA LEU A 223 9.20 4.70 -11.98
C LEU A 223 10.12 5.33 -13.03
N GLY A 224 9.81 6.53 -13.53
CA GLY A 224 10.58 7.17 -14.60
C GLY A 224 12.04 7.50 -14.27
N ALA A 225 12.38 7.67 -12.98
CA ALA A 225 13.75 7.97 -12.56
C ALA A 225 14.63 6.72 -12.33
N MET A 226 14.04 5.53 -12.11
CA MET A 226 14.78 4.30 -11.75
C MET A 226 14.54 3.13 -12.70
N VAL A 227 13.46 3.16 -13.47
CA VAL A 227 12.98 2.08 -14.32
C VAL A 227 12.51 2.69 -15.64
N ASP A 228 13.20 2.39 -16.73
CA ASP A 228 12.63 2.61 -18.05
C ASP A 228 11.44 1.65 -18.20
N LEU A 229 10.21 2.16 -18.04
CA LEU A 229 8.98 1.38 -18.13
C LEU A 229 8.74 0.79 -19.53
N ASP A 230 9.38 1.36 -20.56
CA ASP A 230 9.38 0.86 -21.93
C ASP A 230 10.49 -0.19 -22.16
N SER A 231 11.37 -0.40 -21.18
CA SER A 231 12.40 -1.43 -21.28
C SER A 231 11.76 -2.83 -21.30
N PRO A 232 12.17 -3.70 -22.24
CA PRO A 232 11.69 -5.07 -22.28
C PRO A 232 12.13 -5.87 -21.03
N GLU A 233 12.99 -5.34 -20.18
CA GLU A 233 13.51 -6.00 -18.96
C GLU A 233 12.51 -6.01 -17.81
N TYR A 234 11.46 -5.21 -17.85
CA TYR A 234 10.43 -5.16 -16.82
C TYR A 234 9.13 -5.75 -17.34
N SER A 235 8.43 -6.48 -16.48
CA SER A 235 7.08 -6.96 -16.78
C SER A 235 6.11 -6.38 -15.77
N LEU A 236 5.13 -5.63 -16.27
CA LEU A 236 4.00 -5.18 -15.48
C LEU A 236 3.19 -6.40 -15.03
N LYS A 237 3.06 -6.58 -13.72
CA LYS A 237 2.09 -7.51 -13.14
C LYS A 237 0.92 -6.68 -12.62
N GLN A 238 0.01 -6.35 -13.52
CA GLN A 238 -1.30 -5.85 -13.11
C GLN A 238 -2.10 -7.04 -12.59
N VAL A 239 -2.40 -7.05 -11.29
CA VAL A 239 -3.34 -8.03 -10.73
C VAL A 239 -4.73 -7.51 -11.08
N GLU A 240 -5.42 -8.18 -12.01
CA GLU A 240 -6.86 -7.97 -12.19
C GLU A 240 -7.56 -8.35 -10.88
N LEU A 241 -8.01 -7.35 -10.12
CA LEU A 241 -8.95 -7.56 -9.04
C LEU A 241 -10.30 -7.92 -9.68
N LYS A 242 -10.59 -9.21 -9.84
CA LYS A 242 -11.97 -9.65 -10.04
C LYS A 242 -12.74 -9.26 -8.79
N LEU A 243 -13.59 -8.24 -8.89
CA LEU A 243 -14.57 -7.93 -7.86
C LEU A 243 -15.42 -9.18 -7.61
N PRO A 244 -15.60 -9.61 -6.35
CA PRO A 244 -16.54 -10.69 -6.04
C PRO A 244 -17.90 -10.33 -6.62
N THR A 245 -18.47 -11.23 -7.42
CA THR A 245 -19.84 -11.09 -7.91
C THR A 245 -20.74 -11.12 -6.67
N HIS A 246 -21.42 -10.01 -6.39
CA HIS A 246 -22.30 -9.89 -5.24
C HIS A 246 -23.42 -10.93 -5.32
N THR A 247 -23.34 -12.03 -4.57
CA THR A 247 -24.52 -12.71 -4.05
C THR A 247 -24.85 -12.10 -2.70
N HIS A 248 -26.04 -11.52 -2.59
CA HIS A 248 -26.62 -11.03 -1.34
C HIS A 248 -26.49 -12.09 -0.25
N ILE A 249 -25.66 -11.85 0.77
CA ILE A 249 -25.69 -12.61 2.01
C ILE A 249 -26.57 -11.83 2.97
N GLY A 250 -27.71 -12.44 3.31
CA GLY A 250 -28.69 -11.90 4.24
C GLY A 250 -28.08 -11.64 5.62
N SER A 251 -28.59 -10.58 6.25
CA SER A 251 -28.26 -10.20 7.62
C SER A 251 -28.65 -11.32 8.59
N THR A 252 -27.67 -11.80 9.36
CA THR A 252 -27.94 -12.49 10.62
C THR A 252 -27.16 -11.78 11.72
N HIS A 253 -27.91 -11.02 12.53
CA HIS A 253 -27.50 -10.62 13.87
C HIS A 253 -27.06 -11.84 14.67
N LEU A 254 -25.88 -11.78 15.27
CA LEU A 254 -25.53 -12.62 16.41
C LEU A 254 -24.72 -11.79 17.40
N GLU A 255 -25.18 -11.85 18.65
CA GLU A 255 -24.79 -11.04 19.79
C GLU A 255 -23.35 -11.29 20.24
N SER A 256 -22.81 -10.29 20.94
CA SER A 256 -21.49 -10.33 21.53
C SER A 256 -21.45 -11.26 22.74
N THR A 257 -20.44 -12.13 22.80
CA THR A 257 -19.91 -12.63 24.07
C THR A 257 -18.38 -12.55 24.03
N GLY A 258 -17.82 -11.88 25.02
CA GLY A 258 -16.38 -11.69 25.17
C GLY A 258 -15.62 -12.99 25.35
N GLY A 259 -14.43 -13.05 24.75
CA GLY A 259 -13.47 -14.13 24.93
C GLY A 259 -12.16 -13.76 24.26
N SER A 260 -11.11 -13.63 25.06
CA SER A 260 -9.72 -13.51 24.62
C SER A 260 -9.32 -14.74 23.81
N GLY A 261 -8.80 -14.54 22.60
CA GLY A 261 -8.22 -15.62 21.81
C GLY A 261 -7.56 -15.09 20.55
N MET A 262 -6.22 -15.19 20.50
CA MET A 262 -5.48 -15.14 19.25
C MET A 262 -6.13 -16.10 18.25
N THR A 263 -6.56 -15.61 17.09
CA THR A 263 -7.08 -16.45 16.03
C THR A 263 -6.23 -16.31 14.76
N ASN A 264 -5.95 -17.47 14.19
CA ASN A 264 -4.96 -17.78 13.17
C ASN A 264 -4.98 -16.85 11.95
N ALA A 265 -3.80 -16.34 11.60
CA ALA A 265 -3.55 -15.55 10.40
C ALA A 265 -3.70 -16.35 9.09
N ASP A 266 -3.87 -17.67 9.17
CA ASP A 266 -3.93 -18.57 8.02
C ASP A 266 -5.31 -18.58 7.33
N ALA A 267 -6.38 -18.18 8.03
CA ALA A 267 -7.75 -18.22 7.49
C ALA A 267 -8.11 -17.03 6.56
N LEU A 268 -7.23 -16.02 6.43
CA LEU A 268 -7.51 -14.79 5.69
C LEU A 268 -6.90 -14.74 4.27
N PHE A 269 -6.11 -15.75 3.89
CA PHE A 269 -5.48 -15.84 2.56
C PHE A 269 -6.25 -16.73 1.56
N ASP A 270 -7.22 -17.51 2.04
CA ASP A 270 -7.94 -18.52 1.26
C ASP A 270 -8.87 -17.98 0.14
N PRO A 271 -9.53 -16.81 0.26
CA PRO A 271 -10.48 -16.39 -0.78
C PRO A 271 -9.81 -15.95 -2.10
N LEU A 272 -8.49 -15.72 -2.11
CA LEU A 272 -7.78 -15.34 -3.33
C LEU A 272 -7.45 -16.53 -4.25
N PHE A 273 -7.62 -17.77 -3.75
CA PHE A 273 -7.10 -18.97 -4.43
C PHE A 273 -8.10 -20.14 -4.59
N MET A 274 -9.33 -20.03 -4.09
CA MET A 274 -10.32 -21.11 -4.18
C MET A 274 -11.61 -20.67 -4.87
N GLN A 275 -11.61 -20.77 -6.19
CA GLN A 275 -12.72 -21.26 -7.04
C GLN A 275 -12.32 -21.07 -8.50
N THR A 276 -11.98 -22.16 -9.21
CA THR A 276 -12.30 -22.40 -10.63
C THR A 276 -11.72 -23.76 -11.07
N ASP A 277 -12.49 -24.45 -11.91
CA ASP A 277 -12.45 -25.89 -12.18
C ASP A 277 -11.10 -26.46 -12.65
N THR A 278 -10.87 -27.72 -12.28
CA THR A 278 -9.63 -28.48 -12.50
C THR A 278 -9.23 -28.67 -13.97
N GLU A 279 -10.14 -28.44 -14.93
CA GLU A 279 -9.83 -28.52 -16.36
C GLU A 279 -9.24 -27.20 -16.92
N GLU A 280 -9.57 -26.04 -16.35
CA GLU A 280 -9.00 -24.74 -16.79
C GLU A 280 -7.53 -24.58 -16.39
N ILE A 281 -7.05 -25.36 -15.40
CA ILE A 281 -5.66 -25.38 -14.93
C ILE A 281 -4.71 -25.95 -15.99
N ALA A 282 -5.15 -26.92 -16.81
CA ALA A 282 -4.31 -27.47 -17.87
C ALA A 282 -4.10 -26.45 -19.01
N GLU A 283 -5.12 -25.66 -19.33
CA GLU A 283 -5.05 -24.64 -20.37
C GLU A 283 -4.38 -23.34 -19.92
N ARG A 284 -4.44 -22.99 -18.62
CA ARG A 284 -3.64 -21.88 -18.05
C ARG A 284 -2.16 -22.23 -17.84
N ARG A 285 -1.82 -23.51 -17.65
CA ARG A 285 -0.43 -24.00 -17.57
C ARG A 285 0.34 -23.88 -18.89
N SER A 286 -0.34 -23.73 -20.02
CA SER A 286 0.30 -23.56 -21.33
C SER A 286 0.47 -22.10 -21.78
N ARG A 287 -0.13 -21.11 -21.11
CA ARG A 287 -0.06 -19.68 -21.51
C ARG A 287 0.89 -18.82 -20.67
N VAL A 288 1.89 -19.43 -20.03
CA VAL A 288 3.04 -18.69 -19.50
C VAL A 288 4.17 -18.85 -20.51
N TYR A 289 4.17 -17.98 -21.51
CA TYR A 289 5.18 -17.79 -22.58
C TYR A 289 4.80 -18.33 -23.98
N GLU A 290 4.12 -17.50 -24.78
CA GLU A 290 4.38 -17.48 -26.22
C GLU A 290 5.19 -16.20 -26.55
N PRO A 291 6.42 -16.33 -27.09
CA PRO A 291 7.13 -15.17 -27.61
C PRO A 291 6.38 -14.67 -28.86
N ARG A 292 6.07 -13.36 -28.92
CA ARG A 292 5.60 -12.73 -30.16
C ARG A 292 6.61 -13.04 -31.27
N LYS A 293 6.20 -13.82 -32.27
CA LYS A 293 6.96 -13.95 -33.53
C LYS A 293 6.96 -12.58 -34.20
N HIS A 294 8.12 -11.91 -34.22
CA HIS A 294 8.32 -10.76 -35.09
C HIS A 294 8.28 -11.23 -36.53
N VAL A 295 7.23 -10.84 -37.26
CA VAL A 295 7.25 -10.85 -38.72
C VAL A 295 8.09 -9.65 -39.13
N GLY A 296 9.33 -9.92 -39.56
CA GLY A 296 10.18 -8.91 -40.18
C GLY A 296 9.52 -8.40 -41.46
N ARG A 297 9.49 -7.08 -41.64
CA ARG A 297 9.38 -6.48 -42.97
C ARG A 297 10.77 -6.01 -43.38
N MET A 298 11.21 -6.52 -44.53
CA MET A 298 12.22 -5.90 -45.38
C MET A 298 11.81 -4.47 -45.75
#